data_AF-A0A4D4KVC3-F1
#
_entry.id   AF-A0A4D4KVC3-F1
#
_cell.length_a   1.000
_cell.length_b   1.000
_cell.length_c   1.000
_cell.angle_alpha   90.00
_cell.angle_beta   90.00
_cell.angle_gamma   90.00
#
_symmetry.space_group_name_H-M   'P 1'
#
loop_
_entity.id
_entity.type
_entity.pdbx_description
1 polymer ?
#
loop_
_entity_poly.entity_id
_entity_poly.type
_entity_poly.pdbx_seq_one_letter_code
_entity_poly.pdbx_strand_id
1 'polypeptide(L)'
;MTGLTASYVTLHGAGFTDPARTPFAARAAAAARAGFTGIGVQFADLAAHGGVGAVRTVAADAGLTVTEAEFLGGWALAESVAAPSGAEVTLAEAARAWGPLRVTSGEFAAGPADPGRAADRLAELAARLAPWASPWRWRHSPGAPCATIPRHSTWSGAAGRRTRG
;
A
#
# COMPACT_ATOMS: atom_id res chain seq x y z
N MET A 1 -3.17 -18.83 6.65
CA MET A 1 -4.57 -18.55 7.01
C MET A 1 -4.97 -17.22 6.41
N THR A 2 -6.12 -17.14 5.74
CA THR A 2 -6.68 -15.88 5.21
C THR A 2 -7.47 -15.18 6.32
N GLY A 3 -6.78 -14.34 7.08
CA GLY A 3 -7.39 -13.56 8.16
C GLY A 3 -8.10 -12.30 7.65
N LEU A 4 -9.09 -11.81 8.40
CA LEU A 4 -9.82 -10.57 8.09
C LEU A 4 -9.07 -9.34 8.62
N THR A 5 -9.11 -8.26 7.84
CA THR A 5 -8.56 -6.94 8.21
C THR A 5 -9.70 -5.98 8.51
N ALA A 6 -9.63 -5.31 9.65
CA ALA A 6 -10.53 -4.20 9.96
C ALA A 6 -10.00 -2.91 9.31
N SER A 7 -10.75 -2.34 8.38
CA SER A 7 -10.38 -1.11 7.67
C SER A 7 -10.31 0.09 8.63
N TYR A 8 -9.37 1.01 8.36
CA TYR A 8 -9.21 2.23 9.16
C TYR A 8 -10.50 3.06 9.11
N VAL A 9 -11.04 3.33 7.92
CA VAL A 9 -12.17 4.27 7.75
C VAL A 9 -13.43 3.79 8.48
N THR A 10 -13.61 2.47 8.58
CA THR A 10 -14.73 1.87 9.32
C THR A 10 -14.60 2.08 10.83
N LEU A 11 -13.39 2.02 11.38
CA LEU A 11 -13.16 2.12 12.83
C LEU A 11 -12.81 3.53 13.32
N HIS A 12 -12.44 4.46 12.44
CA HIS A 12 -11.94 5.78 12.83
C HIS A 12 -13.04 6.72 13.38
N GLY A 13 -14.30 6.52 12.94
CA GLY A 13 -15.48 7.17 13.53
C GLY A 13 -15.58 8.68 13.35
N ALA A 14 -14.91 9.27 12.35
CA ALA A 14 -15.08 10.67 11.96
C ALA A 14 -15.26 10.80 10.42
N GLY A 15 -15.17 12.01 9.87
CA GLY A 15 -15.08 12.18 8.41
C GLY A 15 -13.68 11.78 7.92
N PHE A 16 -13.56 11.32 6.67
CA PHE A 16 -12.30 10.77 6.14
C PHE A 16 -11.07 11.68 6.31
N THR A 17 -11.27 13.01 6.26
CA THR A 17 -10.22 14.02 6.43
C THR A 17 -10.12 14.58 7.85
N ASP A 18 -11.01 14.18 8.75
CA ASP A 18 -11.04 14.64 10.13
C ASP A 18 -10.16 13.76 11.02
N PRO A 19 -9.62 14.32 12.12
CA PRO A 19 -8.90 13.53 13.12
C PRO A 19 -9.75 12.35 13.60
N ALA A 20 -9.12 11.18 13.78
CA ALA A 20 -9.80 10.00 14.29
C ALA A 20 -10.45 10.28 15.66
N ARG A 21 -11.76 9.99 15.77
CA ARG A 21 -12.51 10.17 17.03
C ARG A 21 -12.06 9.17 18.10
N THR A 22 -11.65 7.98 17.67
CA THR A 22 -11.27 6.88 18.57
C THR A 22 -9.77 6.61 18.50
N PRO A 23 -9.05 6.60 19.64
CA PRO A 23 -7.63 6.26 19.68
C PRO A 23 -7.31 4.91 19.04
N PHE A 24 -6.14 4.79 18.40
CA PHE A 24 -5.75 3.56 17.69
C PHE A 24 -5.80 2.30 18.57
N ALA A 25 -5.32 2.38 19.83
CA ALA A 25 -5.36 1.25 20.75
C ALA A 25 -6.78 0.73 21.03
N ALA A 26 -7.75 1.64 21.18
CA ALA A 26 -9.15 1.25 21.39
C ALA A 26 -9.76 0.59 20.14
N ARG A 27 -9.37 1.06 18.94
CA ARG A 27 -9.76 0.45 17.66
C ARG A 27 -9.14 -0.94 17.49
N ALA A 28 -7.86 -1.11 17.81
CA ALA A 28 -7.16 -2.38 17.80
C ALA A 28 -7.83 -3.39 18.75
N ALA A 29 -8.09 -3.00 19.99
CA ALA A 29 -8.78 -3.84 20.96
C ALA A 29 -10.19 -4.24 20.49
N ALA A 30 -10.94 -3.32 19.87
CA ALA A 30 -12.25 -3.61 19.32
C ALA A 30 -12.20 -4.60 18.14
N ALA A 31 -11.25 -4.42 17.21
CA ALA A 31 -11.04 -5.32 16.09
C ALA A 31 -10.67 -6.73 16.56
N ALA A 32 -9.76 -6.85 17.53
CA ALA A 32 -9.38 -8.12 18.12
C ALA A 32 -10.57 -8.85 18.78
N ARG A 33 -11.38 -8.13 19.57
CA ARG A 33 -12.61 -8.70 20.17
C ARG A 33 -13.63 -9.17 19.13
N ALA A 34 -13.67 -8.52 17.97
CA ALA A 34 -14.54 -8.91 16.86
C ALA A 34 -13.96 -10.06 16.00
N GLY A 35 -12.79 -10.61 16.36
CA GLY A 35 -12.19 -11.75 15.66
C GLY A 35 -11.39 -11.39 14.41
N PHE A 36 -11.11 -10.10 14.18
CA PHE A 36 -10.17 -9.70 13.14
C PHE A 36 -8.74 -10.12 13.54
N THR A 37 -7.92 -10.37 12.54
CA THR A 37 -6.48 -10.69 12.72
C THR A 37 -5.58 -9.60 12.17
N GLY A 38 -6.16 -8.65 11.41
CA GLY A 38 -5.44 -7.51 10.86
C GLY A 38 -6.19 -6.20 11.07
N ILE A 39 -5.46 -5.09 11.00
CA ILE A 39 -6.01 -3.73 11.09
C ILE A 39 -5.33 -2.79 10.08
N GLY A 40 -6.10 -1.82 9.59
CA GLY A 40 -5.62 -0.73 8.74
C GLY A 40 -5.24 0.53 9.54
N VAL A 41 -4.34 1.33 8.98
CA VAL A 41 -3.91 2.62 9.55
C VAL A 41 -3.91 3.72 8.51
N GLN A 42 -4.25 4.95 8.91
CA GLN A 42 -4.08 6.14 8.08
C GLN A 42 -2.64 6.67 8.18
N PHE A 43 -1.90 6.76 7.07
CA PHE A 43 -0.51 7.26 7.05
C PHE A 43 -0.40 8.71 7.52
N ALA A 44 -1.38 9.56 7.21
CA ALA A 44 -1.41 10.93 7.73
C ALA A 44 -1.49 10.97 9.27
N ASP A 45 -2.03 9.93 9.91
CA ASP A 45 -2.19 9.86 11.36
C ASP A 45 -1.00 9.18 12.06
N LEU A 46 -0.04 8.62 11.32
CA LEU A 46 1.06 7.85 11.91
C LEU A 46 1.84 8.67 12.94
N ALA A 47 2.14 9.93 12.63
CA ALA A 47 2.86 10.81 13.54
C ALA A 47 2.08 11.02 14.86
N ALA A 48 0.75 11.19 14.77
CA ALA A 48 -0.12 11.32 15.95
C ALA A 48 -0.20 10.02 16.77
N HIS A 49 0.21 8.88 16.20
CA HIS A 49 0.27 7.58 16.87
C HIS A 49 1.69 7.19 17.30
N GLY A 50 2.66 8.10 17.25
CA GLY A 50 4.06 7.82 17.63
C GLY A 50 4.88 7.10 16.54
N GLY A 51 4.37 7.08 15.30
CA GLY A 51 5.05 6.54 14.14
C GLY A 51 4.91 5.04 13.95
N VAL A 52 5.63 4.51 12.96
CA VAL A 52 5.54 3.13 12.47
C VAL A 52 5.77 2.09 13.58
N GLY A 53 6.76 2.32 14.44
CA GLY A 53 7.11 1.42 15.53
C GLY A 53 6.03 1.35 16.61
N ALA A 54 5.53 2.50 17.06
CA ALA A 54 4.50 2.57 18.10
C ALA A 54 3.19 1.93 17.64
N VAL A 55 2.77 2.20 16.39
CA VAL A 55 1.59 1.56 15.79
C VAL A 55 1.74 0.05 15.72
N ARG A 56 2.92 -0.47 15.34
CA ARG A 56 3.20 -1.90 15.33
C ARG A 56 3.02 -2.52 16.70
N THR A 57 3.59 -1.91 17.74
CA THR A 57 3.51 -2.40 19.11
C THR A 57 2.07 -2.47 19.58
N VAL A 58 1.29 -1.39 19.40
CA VAL A 58 -0.12 -1.35 19.81
C VAL A 58 -0.96 -2.42 19.10
N ALA A 59 -0.72 -2.67 17.81
CA ALA A 59 -1.41 -3.73 17.08
C ALA A 59 -1.03 -5.13 17.62
N ALA A 60 0.27 -5.37 17.84
CA ALA A 60 0.77 -6.64 18.36
C ALA A 60 0.26 -6.95 19.77
N ASP A 61 0.19 -5.94 20.66
CA ASP A 61 -0.35 -6.07 22.01
C ASP A 61 -1.84 -6.47 22.01
N ALA A 62 -2.57 -6.08 20.97
CA ALA A 62 -3.96 -6.49 20.75
C ALA A 62 -4.09 -7.85 20.02
N GLY A 63 -2.99 -8.52 19.67
CA GLY A 63 -3.00 -9.77 18.90
C GLY A 63 -3.28 -9.59 17.41
N LEU A 64 -3.01 -8.39 16.85
CA LEU A 64 -3.27 -8.03 15.46
C LEU A 64 -1.98 -7.77 14.68
N THR A 65 -2.07 -7.92 13.36
CA THR A 65 -1.04 -7.46 12.42
C THR A 65 -1.52 -6.20 11.70
N VAL A 66 -0.64 -5.22 11.50
CA VAL A 66 -0.93 -4.10 10.59
C VAL A 66 -0.80 -4.63 9.16
N THR A 67 -1.90 -4.66 8.43
CA THR A 67 -1.96 -5.32 7.10
C THR A 67 -2.41 -4.40 5.98
N GLU A 68 -2.82 -3.18 6.34
CA GLU A 68 -3.37 -2.21 5.42
C GLU A 68 -2.88 -0.81 5.79
N ALA A 69 -2.49 -0.06 4.78
CA ALA A 69 -2.13 1.35 4.87
C ALA A 69 -3.04 2.15 3.95
N GLU A 70 -3.87 2.98 4.57
CA GLU A 70 -4.69 3.98 3.90
C GLU A 70 -4.07 5.34 4.26
N PHE A 71 -4.10 6.40 3.48
CA PHE A 71 -4.00 6.35 2.05
C PHE A 71 -2.65 6.94 1.60
N LEU A 72 -2.08 6.40 0.53
CA LEU A 72 -0.90 6.99 -0.12
C LEU A 72 -1.35 8.06 -1.12
N GLY A 73 -1.09 9.33 -0.79
CA GLY A 73 -1.33 10.49 -1.67
C GLY A 73 -0.06 11.30 -1.95
N GLY A 74 -0.18 12.29 -2.83
CA GLY A 74 0.92 13.21 -3.20
C GLY A 74 2.03 12.58 -4.04
N TRP A 75 1.73 11.51 -4.79
CA TRP A 75 2.70 10.74 -5.57
C TRP A 75 2.43 10.73 -7.07
N ALA A 76 1.22 11.08 -7.51
CA ALA A 76 0.77 10.94 -8.90
C ALA A 76 0.56 12.28 -9.64
N LEU A 77 0.54 13.42 -8.95
CA LEU A 77 0.23 14.73 -9.56
C LEU A 77 1.37 15.29 -10.41
N ALA A 78 1.04 16.15 -11.38
CA ALA A 78 2.00 16.75 -12.32
C ALA A 78 3.05 17.64 -11.61
N GLU A 79 2.64 18.31 -10.54
CA GLU A 79 3.50 19.11 -9.65
C GLU A 79 3.99 18.31 -8.43
N SER A 80 3.88 16.97 -8.46
CA SER A 80 4.33 16.14 -7.35
C SER A 80 5.77 16.47 -6.98
N VAL A 81 6.05 16.47 -5.67
CA VAL A 81 7.40 16.59 -5.13
C VAL A 81 8.36 15.59 -5.78
N ALA A 82 9.66 15.93 -5.78
CA ALA A 82 10.70 15.02 -6.25
C ALA A 82 10.59 13.67 -5.51
N ALA A 83 10.70 12.58 -6.26
CA ALA A 83 10.72 11.24 -5.68
C ALA A 83 12.09 10.97 -5.00
N PRO A 84 12.12 10.29 -3.85
CA PRO A 84 10.96 9.81 -3.10
C PRO A 84 10.27 10.93 -2.31
N SER A 85 8.93 10.94 -2.31
CA SER A 85 8.16 11.82 -1.42
C SER A 85 8.26 11.33 0.04
N GLY A 86 7.93 12.19 1.01
CA GLY A 86 7.88 11.78 2.43
C GLY A 86 6.93 10.61 2.66
N ALA A 87 5.79 10.57 1.96
CA ALA A 87 4.83 9.46 2.05
C ALA A 87 5.41 8.15 1.48
N GLU A 88 6.20 8.21 0.41
CA GLU A 88 6.89 7.03 -0.12
C GLU A 88 7.98 6.51 0.83
N VAL A 89 8.70 7.41 1.52
CA VAL A 89 9.67 7.05 2.56
C VAL A 89 8.95 6.35 3.72
N THR A 90 7.85 6.92 4.23
CA THR A 90 7.04 6.31 5.29
C THR A 90 6.48 4.94 4.87
N LEU A 91 6.02 4.78 3.63
CA LEU A 91 5.55 3.49 3.12
C LEU A 91 6.68 2.45 3.10
N ALA A 92 7.90 2.83 2.70
CA ALA A 92 9.03 1.91 2.73
C ALA A 92 9.41 1.50 4.17
N GLU A 93 9.36 2.43 5.12
CA GLU A 93 9.56 2.14 6.55
C GLU A 93 8.48 1.21 7.11
N ALA A 94 7.21 1.48 6.79
CA ALA A 94 6.07 0.66 7.16
C ALA A 94 6.18 -0.76 6.60
N ALA A 95 6.51 -0.90 5.31
CA ALA A 95 6.69 -2.22 4.68
C ALA A 95 7.82 -3.02 5.34
N ARG A 96 8.91 -2.37 5.75
CA ARG A 96 10.00 -3.02 6.50
C ARG A 96 9.56 -3.48 7.89
N ALA A 97 8.79 -2.67 8.59
CA ALA A 97 8.41 -2.92 9.98
C ALA A 97 7.23 -3.90 10.13
N TRP A 98 6.26 -3.82 9.23
CA TRP A 98 4.99 -4.55 9.32
C TRP A 98 4.92 -5.75 8.37
N GLY A 99 5.78 -5.80 7.35
CA GLY A 99 5.76 -6.81 6.31
C GLY A 99 4.82 -6.44 5.15
N PRO A 100 4.23 -7.42 4.45
CA PRO A 100 3.35 -7.16 3.32
C PRO A 100 2.14 -6.30 3.69
N LEU A 101 1.91 -5.22 2.93
CA LEU A 101 0.80 -4.28 3.13
C LEU A 101 -0.09 -4.21 1.90
N ARG A 102 -1.40 -4.11 2.15
CA ARG A 102 -2.35 -3.58 1.17
C ARG A 102 -2.29 -2.05 1.27
N VAL A 103 -2.11 -1.37 0.15
CA VAL A 103 -2.00 0.08 0.11
C VAL A 103 -3.11 0.61 -0.77
N THR A 104 -3.96 1.46 -0.20
CA THR A 104 -4.94 2.24 -0.97
C THR A 104 -4.29 3.57 -1.36
N SER A 105 -4.41 3.99 -2.61
CA SER A 105 -3.71 5.18 -3.13
C SER A 105 -4.55 6.00 -4.12
N GLY A 106 -4.13 7.25 -4.34
CA GLY A 106 -4.81 8.24 -5.20
C GLY A 106 -4.56 9.67 -4.70
N GLU A 107 -5.43 10.63 -5.06
CA GLU A 107 -5.14 12.05 -4.84
C GLU A 107 -6.40 12.82 -4.39
N PHE A 108 -6.21 13.73 -3.43
CA PHE A 108 -7.26 14.64 -2.92
C PHE A 108 -7.05 16.09 -3.34
N ALA A 109 -5.88 16.43 -3.89
CA ALA A 109 -5.63 17.78 -4.36
C ALA A 109 -6.28 18.01 -5.73
N ALA A 110 -6.73 19.24 -5.97
CA ALA A 110 -7.30 19.65 -7.25
C ALA A 110 -6.23 19.67 -8.34
N GLY A 111 -6.56 19.15 -9.52
CA GLY A 111 -5.69 19.16 -10.68
C GLY A 111 -6.06 18.06 -11.69
N PRO A 112 -5.59 18.17 -12.94
CA PRO A 112 -5.77 17.11 -13.91
C PRO A 112 -4.99 15.86 -13.47
N ALA A 113 -5.67 14.72 -13.38
CA ALA A 113 -5.01 13.44 -13.27
C ALA A 113 -4.33 13.11 -14.60
N ASP A 114 -3.07 12.69 -14.56
CA ASP A 114 -2.35 12.10 -15.69
C ASP A 114 -2.20 10.59 -15.45
N PRO A 115 -3.02 9.74 -16.09
CA PRO A 115 -2.97 8.30 -15.89
C PRO A 115 -1.64 7.66 -16.31
N GLY A 116 -0.94 8.23 -17.30
CA GLY A 116 0.35 7.73 -17.77
C GLY A 116 1.42 7.95 -16.72
N ARG A 117 1.50 9.18 -16.19
CA ARG A 117 2.40 9.51 -15.08
C ARG A 117 2.08 8.71 -13.82
N ALA A 118 0.81 8.54 -13.48
CA ALA A 118 0.41 7.70 -12.35
C ALA A 118 0.89 6.25 -12.53
N ALA A 119 0.81 5.68 -13.74
CA ALA A 119 1.32 4.35 -14.02
C ALA A 119 2.85 4.26 -13.87
N ASP A 120 3.59 5.23 -14.39
CA ASP A 120 5.06 5.29 -14.27
C ASP A 120 5.49 5.40 -12.81
N ARG A 121 4.85 6.28 -12.03
CA ARG A 121 5.14 6.45 -10.60
C ARG A 121 4.81 5.21 -9.78
N LEU A 122 3.70 4.54 -10.09
CA LEU A 122 3.35 3.28 -9.44
C LEU A 122 4.39 2.19 -9.74
N ALA A 123 4.90 2.13 -10.97
CA ALA A 123 5.95 1.20 -11.35
C ALA A 123 7.27 1.49 -10.63
N GLU A 124 7.68 2.76 -10.54
CA GLU A 124 8.86 3.19 -9.77
C GLU A 124 8.74 2.83 -8.28
N LEU A 125 7.56 3.06 -7.69
CA LEU A 125 7.29 2.73 -6.30
C LEU A 125 7.32 1.21 -6.06
N ALA A 126 6.68 0.44 -6.95
CA ALA A 126 6.69 -1.02 -6.88
C ALA A 126 8.12 -1.58 -6.96
N ALA A 127 8.96 -1.05 -7.85
CA ALA A 127 10.37 -1.45 -7.96
C ALA A 127 11.16 -1.15 -6.68
N ARG A 128 10.93 0.02 -6.06
CA ARG A 128 11.57 0.40 -4.79
C ARG A 128 11.13 -0.46 -3.61
N LEU A 129 9.87 -0.90 -3.59
CA LEU A 129 9.30 -1.74 -2.53
C LEU A 129 9.54 -3.23 -2.76
N ALA A 130 9.96 -3.65 -3.95
CA ALA A 130 10.18 -5.05 -4.32
C ALA A 130 11.09 -5.84 -3.34
N PRO A 131 12.18 -5.28 -2.78
CA PRO A 131 13.01 -6.02 -1.81
C PRO A 131 12.30 -6.34 -0.50
N TRP A 132 11.27 -5.57 -0.15
CA TRP A 132 10.53 -5.66 1.12
C TRP A 132 9.21 -6.39 0.97
N ALA A 133 8.77 -6.56 -0.27
CA ALA A 133 7.69 -7.45 -0.60
C ALA A 133 8.19 -8.90 -0.58
N SER A 134 8.00 -9.57 0.56
CA SER A 134 7.94 -11.04 0.56
C SER A 134 7.00 -11.47 -0.58
N PRO A 135 7.36 -12.51 -1.35
CA PRO A 135 7.06 -12.57 -2.79
C PRO A 135 5.58 -12.32 -3.03
N TRP A 136 5.28 -11.22 -3.74
CA TRP A 136 3.97 -10.99 -4.33
C TRP A 136 3.58 -12.24 -5.12
N ARG A 137 2.77 -13.12 -4.51
CA ARG A 137 2.19 -14.23 -5.26
C ARG A 137 1.05 -13.64 -6.07
N TRP A 138 1.37 -13.09 -7.24
CA TRP A 138 0.41 -12.95 -8.33
C TRP A 138 -0.13 -14.35 -8.63
N ARG A 139 -1.29 -14.69 -8.06
CA ARG A 139 -1.99 -15.92 -8.44
C ARG A 139 -2.81 -15.58 -9.68
N HIS A 140 -2.28 -15.94 -10.85
CA HIS A 140 -3.14 -16.28 -11.96
C HIS A 140 -3.92 -17.54 -11.56
N SER A 141 -5.23 -17.41 -11.40
CA SER A 141 -6.13 -18.58 -11.44
C SER A 141 -6.56 -18.78 -12.89
N PRO A 142 -6.18 -19.89 -13.54
CA PRO A 142 -6.80 -20.25 -14.81
C PRO A 142 -8.20 -20.77 -14.48
N GLY A 143 -9.26 -20.03 -14.83
CA GLY A 143 -10.62 -20.58 -14.78
C GLY A 143 -11.79 -19.68 -14.40
N ALA A 144 -11.79 -18.37 -14.69
CA ALA A 144 -13.02 -17.57 -14.65
C ALA A 144 -13.14 -16.71 -15.92
N PRO A 145 -14.20 -16.88 -16.73
CA PRO A 145 -14.37 -16.18 -18.00
C PRO A 145 -15.08 -14.84 -17.78
N CYS A 146 -14.38 -13.71 -17.91
CA CYS A 146 -14.92 -12.52 -18.55
C CYS A 146 -13.81 -11.49 -18.87
N ALA A 147 -13.68 -11.20 -20.16
CA ALA A 147 -13.09 -10.01 -20.78
C ALA A 147 -11.60 -9.66 -20.52
N THR A 148 -10.74 -10.38 -21.24
CA THR A 148 -9.67 -9.86 -22.11
C THR A 148 -9.31 -8.36 -22.03
N ILE A 149 -8.11 -8.08 -21.51
CA ILE A 149 -7.18 -7.12 -22.14
C ILE A 149 -6.29 -7.96 -23.09
N PRO A 150 -6.15 -7.61 -24.38
CA PRO A 150 -5.46 -8.48 -25.35
C PRO A 150 -3.98 -8.67 -24.99
N ARG A 151 -3.53 -9.93 -25.01
CA ARG A 151 -2.13 -10.34 -24.85
C ARG A 151 -1.44 -10.41 -26.22
N HIS A 152 -0.29 -9.72 -26.29
CA HIS A 152 0.94 -9.98 -27.06
C HIS A 152 0.92 -10.07 -28.59
N SER A 153 1.79 -9.25 -29.20
CA SER A 153 2.73 -9.72 -30.21
C SER A 153 4.15 -9.21 -29.92
N THR A 154 5.01 -10.14 -29.50
CA THR A 154 6.45 -10.27 -29.80
C THR A 154 7.41 -9.09 -29.60
N TRP A 155 8.34 -9.23 -28.65
CA TRP A 155 9.77 -9.17 -28.96
C TRP A 155 10.63 -9.85 -27.88
N SER A 156 11.11 -11.05 -28.21
CA SER A 156 12.30 -11.65 -27.60
C SER A 156 13.32 -11.82 -28.71
N GLY A 157 14.49 -11.18 -28.58
CA GLY A 157 15.69 -11.54 -29.35
C GLY A 157 16.41 -10.38 -30.05
N ALA A 158 17.36 -9.74 -29.36
CA ALA A 158 18.53 -9.10 -29.99
C ALA A 158 19.61 -8.73 -28.94
N ALA A 159 20.26 -9.72 -28.33
CA ALA A 159 21.55 -9.52 -27.67
C ALA A 159 22.33 -10.84 -27.65
N GLY A 160 23.14 -11.07 -28.69
CA GLY A 160 24.07 -12.18 -28.70
C GLY A 160 24.38 -12.71 -30.08
N ARG A 161 25.35 -12.09 -30.76
CA ARG A 161 26.38 -12.66 -31.65
C ARG A 161 26.95 -11.56 -32.55
N ARG A 162 28.11 -10.99 -32.17
CA ARG A 162 29.06 -10.44 -33.15
C ARG A 162 30.06 -11.55 -33.43
N THR A 163 30.05 -12.04 -34.66
CA THR A 163 31.05 -12.95 -35.21
C THR A 163 32.31 -12.19 -35.56
N ARG A 164 33.45 -12.82 -35.30
CA ARG A 164 34.74 -12.52 -35.93
C ARG A 164 34.63 -12.75 -37.44
N GLY A 165 35.32 -11.90 -38.19
CA GLY A 165 35.48 -11.92 -39.64
C GLY A 165 36.22 -10.66 -40.03
#